data_AF-A0A7H9EB65-F1
#
_entry.id   AF-A0A7H9EB65-F1
#
_cell.length_a   1.000
_cell.length_b   1.000
_cell.length_c   1.000
_cell.angle_alpha   90.00
_cell.angle_beta   90.00
_cell.angle_gamma   90.00
#
_symmetry.space_group_name_H-M   'P 1'
#
loop_
_entity.id
_entity.type
_entity.pdbx_description
1 polymer ?
#
loop_
_entity_poly.entity_id
_entity_poly.type
_entity_poly.pdbx_seq_one_letter_code
_entity_poly.pdbx_strand_id
1 'polypeptide(L)'
;MALKINQSVSKDAQARDLLKELIKVHQVHQAYNVRDLTDADEQILEKAFNKTRQLMPRITAKKIKFDDKQWDSLFNLLMAEQIAFARVLSEGDENLTTYAQAKNQAEQAAALVETQLNKLENEK
;
A
#
# COMPACT_ATOMS: atom_id res chain seq x y z
N MET A 1 1.73 -6.93 21.54
CA MET A 1 3.11 -6.37 21.45
C MET A 1 3.10 -5.23 20.45
N ALA A 2 3.37 -3.99 20.89
CA ALA A 2 3.51 -2.88 19.96
C ALA A 2 4.83 -3.05 19.18
N LEU A 3 4.75 -3.17 17.85
CA LEU A 3 5.91 -3.07 16.97
C LEU A 3 6.61 -1.74 17.29
N LYS A 4 7.69 -1.80 18.09
CA LYS A 4 8.59 -0.68 18.31
C LYS A 4 9.25 -0.40 16.96
N ILE A 5 8.66 0.53 16.21
CA ILE A 5 9.28 1.05 15.00
C ILE A 5 10.60 1.68 15.44
N ASN A 6 11.69 1.01 15.10
CA ASN A 6 13.04 1.40 15.43
C ASN A 6 13.27 2.80 14.85
N GLN A 7 13.40 3.82 15.71
CA GLN A 7 13.48 5.23 15.32
C GLN A 7 14.76 5.56 14.53
N SER A 8 15.68 4.59 14.41
CA SER A 8 16.96 4.65 13.69
C SER A 8 16.87 4.31 12.19
N VAL A 9 15.72 3.86 11.69
CA VAL A 9 15.54 3.57 10.26
C VAL A 9 15.28 4.88 9.51
N SER A 10 16.13 5.23 8.53
CA SER A 10 15.98 6.43 7.70
C SER A 10 14.53 6.59 7.20
N LYS A 11 14.06 7.84 7.07
CA LYS A 11 12.69 8.15 6.61
C LYS A 11 12.37 7.44 5.29
N ASP A 12 13.35 7.32 4.40
CA ASP A 12 13.23 6.58 3.13
C ASP A 12 12.95 5.10 3.32
N ALA A 13 13.58 4.47 4.30
CA ALA A 13 13.38 3.04 4.54
C ALA A 13 11.98 2.76 5.15
N GLN A 14 11.45 3.68 5.97
CA GLN A 14 10.05 3.58 6.45
C GLN A 14 9.04 3.78 5.31
N ALA A 15 9.33 4.69 4.38
CA ALA A 15 8.54 4.91 3.18
C ALA A 15 8.55 3.69 2.23
N ARG A 16 9.73 3.09 2.01
CA ARG A 16 9.90 1.87 1.20
C ARG A 16 9.18 0.67 1.80
N ASP A 17 9.29 0.47 3.12
CA ASP A 17 8.56 -0.59 3.82
C ASP A 17 7.05 -0.44 3.64
N LEU A 18 6.54 0.79 3.73
CA LEU A 18 5.12 1.07 3.53
C LEU A 18 4.68 0.73 2.09
N LEU A 19 5.45 1.16 1.09
CA LEU A 19 5.18 0.86 -0.32
C LEU A 19 5.18 -0.64 -0.61
N LYS A 20 6.10 -1.40 0.00
CA LYS A 20 6.11 -2.87 -0.09
C LYS A 20 4.85 -3.50 0.49
N GLU A 21 4.37 -3.01 1.63
CA GLU A 21 3.12 -3.52 2.23
C GLU A 21 1.91 -3.15 1.36
N LEU A 22 1.89 -1.96 0.75
CA LEU A 22 0.83 -1.58 -0.18
C LEU A 22 0.81 -2.43 -1.45
N ILE A 23 1.97 -2.78 -2.02
CA ILE A 23 2.05 -3.71 -3.15
C ILE A 23 1.46 -5.07 -2.80
N LYS A 24 1.75 -5.62 -1.62
CA LYS A 24 1.17 -6.91 -1.20
C LYS A 24 -0.35 -6.86 -1.14
N VAL A 25 -0.91 -5.73 -0.70
CA VAL A 25 -2.37 -5.53 -0.70
C VAL A 25 -2.91 -5.43 -2.12
N HIS A 26 -2.24 -4.71 -3.00
CA HIS A 26 -2.59 -4.69 -4.43
C HIS A 26 -2.60 -6.12 -5.03
N GLN A 27 -1.60 -6.95 -4.70
CA GLN A 27 -1.55 -8.35 -5.15
C GLN A 27 -2.73 -9.18 -4.62
N VAL A 28 -3.16 -8.95 -3.37
CA VAL A 28 -4.35 -9.58 -2.80
C VAL A 28 -5.63 -9.11 -3.53
N HIS A 29 -5.74 -7.82 -3.83
CA HIS A 29 -6.86 -7.30 -4.62
C HIS A 29 -6.94 -7.92 -6.03
N GLN A 30 -5.79 -8.16 -6.67
CA GLN A 30 -5.73 -8.89 -7.94
C GLN A 30 -6.18 -10.35 -7.79
N ALA A 31 -5.83 -11.00 -6.68
CA ALA A 31 -6.29 -12.35 -6.38
C ALA A 31 -7.81 -12.42 -6.12
N TYR A 32 -8.38 -11.45 -5.41
CA TYR A 32 -9.83 -11.34 -5.17
C TYR A 32 -10.64 -11.31 -6.48
N ASN A 33 -10.05 -10.73 -7.52
CA ASN A 33 -10.66 -10.61 -8.83
C ASN A 33 -10.88 -11.96 -9.56
N VAL A 34 -10.18 -13.02 -9.14
CA VAL A 34 -10.20 -14.34 -9.79
C VAL A 34 -10.57 -15.48 -8.85
N ARG A 35 -10.57 -15.24 -7.53
CA ARG A 35 -10.94 -16.20 -6.49
C ARG A 35 -11.35 -15.48 -5.21
N ASP A 36 -12.09 -16.17 -4.35
CA ASP A 36 -12.35 -15.69 -3.00
C ASP A 36 -11.05 -15.53 -2.19
N LEU A 37 -11.07 -14.61 -1.23
CA LEU A 37 -9.97 -14.41 -0.29
C LEU A 37 -9.80 -15.65 0.59
N THR A 38 -8.55 -16.06 0.78
CA THR A 38 -8.19 -17.08 1.76
C THR A 38 -7.85 -16.43 3.10
N ASP A 39 -7.86 -17.20 4.19
CA ASP A 39 -7.38 -16.74 5.51
C ASP A 39 -5.99 -16.09 5.45
N ALA A 40 -5.13 -16.54 4.54
CA ALA A 40 -3.81 -15.96 4.34
C ALA A 40 -3.87 -14.57 3.70
N ASP A 41 -4.77 -14.36 2.74
CA ASP A 41 -5.00 -13.07 2.11
C ASP A 41 -5.59 -12.07 3.12
N GLU A 42 -6.54 -12.51 3.93
CA GLU A 42 -7.12 -11.70 5.00
C GLU A 42 -6.06 -11.27 6.02
N GLN A 43 -5.15 -12.17 6.41
CA GLN A 43 -4.02 -11.82 7.29
C GLN A 43 -3.06 -10.81 6.65
N ILE A 44 -2.81 -10.91 5.34
CA ILE A 44 -2.00 -9.93 4.62
C ILE A 44 -2.68 -8.56 4.63
N LEU A 45 -3.98 -8.51 4.33
CA LEU A 45 -4.78 -7.29 4.39
C LEU A 45 -4.74 -6.67 5.79
N GLU A 46 -5.05 -7.45 6.82
CA GLU A 46 -5.09 -6.96 8.20
C GLU A 46 -3.73 -6.40 8.66
N LYS A 47 -2.64 -7.11 8.35
CA LYS A 47 -1.29 -6.68 8.70
C LYS A 47 -0.92 -5.38 7.99
N ALA A 48 -1.20 -5.29 6.71
CA ALA A 48 -0.92 -4.10 5.92
C ALA A 48 -1.78 -2.91 6.37
N PHE A 49 -3.08 -3.10 6.63
CA PHE A 49 -3.95 -2.07 7.18
C PHE A 49 -3.46 -1.55 8.53
N ASN A 50 -3.09 -2.45 9.45
CA ASN A 50 -2.56 -2.07 10.76
C ASN A 50 -1.25 -1.28 10.63
N LYS A 51 -0.36 -1.69 9.72
CA LYS A 51 0.90 -0.99 9.44
C LYS A 51 0.66 0.40 8.84
N THR A 52 -0.22 0.50 7.85
CA THR A 52 -0.63 1.76 7.22
C THR A 52 -1.24 2.69 8.27
N ARG A 53 -2.16 2.21 9.10
CA ARG A 53 -2.78 2.98 10.19
C ARG A 53 -1.75 3.48 11.23
N GLN A 54 -0.74 2.68 11.56
CA GLN A 54 0.33 3.08 12.47
C GLN A 54 1.19 4.21 11.91
N LEU A 55 1.44 4.19 10.59
CA LEU A 55 2.33 5.12 9.91
C LEU A 55 1.59 6.38 9.40
N MET A 56 0.29 6.30 9.13
CA MET A 56 -0.53 7.38 8.56
C MET A 56 -0.42 8.71 9.31
N PRO A 57 -0.51 8.78 10.66
CA PRO A 57 -0.32 10.04 11.38
C PRO A 57 1.06 10.68 11.14
N ARG A 58 2.09 9.86 10.88
CA ARG A 58 3.45 10.33 10.58
C ARG A 58 3.57 10.81 9.13
N ILE A 59 2.83 10.20 8.21
CA ILE A 59 2.73 10.63 6.80
C ILE A 59 1.97 11.95 6.71
N THR A 60 0.78 12.04 7.32
CA THR A 60 -0.06 13.25 7.34
C THR A 60 0.66 14.43 7.98
N ALA A 61 1.46 14.18 9.03
CA ALA A 61 2.29 15.21 9.66
C ALA A 61 3.56 15.57 8.85
N LYS A 62 3.71 15.06 7.62
CA LYS A 62 4.91 15.20 6.75
C LYS A 62 6.21 14.79 7.46
N LYS A 63 6.14 13.92 8.48
CA LYS A 63 7.30 13.37 9.19
C LYS A 63 7.93 12.23 8.39
N ILE A 64 7.11 11.54 7.61
CA ILE A 64 7.53 10.74 6.47
C ILE A 64 7.32 11.64 5.25
N LYS A 65 8.41 11.93 4.54
CA LYS A 65 8.39 12.50 3.20
C LYS A 65 9.11 11.49 2.34
N PHE A 66 8.59 11.25 1.16
CA PHE A 66 9.40 10.59 0.15
C PHE A 66 10.30 11.68 -0.46
N ASP A 67 11.60 11.44 -0.52
CA ASP A 67 12.54 12.42 -1.05
C ASP A 67 12.29 12.72 -2.55
N ASP A 68 11.65 11.78 -3.25
CA ASP A 68 11.16 11.95 -4.63
C ASP A 68 9.64 12.16 -4.65
N LYS A 69 9.19 13.18 -5.38
CA LYS A 69 7.76 13.41 -5.67
C LYS A 69 7.11 12.24 -6.41
N GLN A 70 7.90 11.46 -7.15
CA GLN A 70 7.42 10.26 -7.80
C GLN A 70 6.91 9.24 -6.77
N TRP A 71 7.63 9.01 -5.68
CA TRP A 71 7.23 8.09 -4.63
C TRP A 71 6.00 8.55 -3.86
N ASP A 72 5.86 9.84 -3.60
CA ASP A 72 4.64 10.44 -3.03
C ASP A 72 3.42 10.15 -3.94
N SER A 73 3.59 10.30 -5.25
CA SER A 73 2.53 10.01 -6.23
C SER A 73 2.15 8.53 -6.23
N LEU A 74 3.13 7.63 -6.29
CA LEU A 74 2.93 6.18 -6.28
C LEU A 74 2.25 5.71 -4.99
N PHE A 75 2.66 6.26 -3.85
CA PHE A 75 2.02 6.00 -2.57
C PHE A 75 0.54 6.40 -2.57
N ASN A 76 0.22 7.61 -3.06
CA ASN A 76 -1.15 8.10 -3.10
C ASN A 76 -2.05 7.23 -3.98
N LEU A 77 -1.54 6.73 -5.12
CA LEU A 77 -2.29 5.85 -6.02
C LEU A 77 -2.62 4.50 -5.36
N LEU A 78 -1.63 3.86 -4.74
CA LEU A 78 -1.82 2.60 -4.03
C LEU A 78 -2.74 2.76 -2.80
N MET A 79 -2.64 3.89 -2.09
CA MET A 79 -3.55 4.20 -0.98
C MET A 79 -4.98 4.44 -1.44
N ALA A 80 -5.18 5.10 -2.59
CA ALA A 80 -6.50 5.36 -3.13
C ALA A 80 -7.24 4.05 -3.46
N GLU A 81 -6.52 3.07 -4.00
CA GLU A 81 -7.06 1.73 -4.20
C GLU A 81 -7.48 1.06 -2.89
N GLN A 82 -6.63 1.08 -1.85
CA GLN A 82 -6.99 0.52 -0.55
C GLN A 82 -8.24 1.17 0.05
N ILE A 83 -8.36 2.49 -0.06
CA ILE A 83 -9.53 3.23 0.44
C ILE A 83 -10.78 2.84 -0.36
N ALA A 84 -10.67 2.73 -1.68
CA ALA A 84 -11.79 2.35 -2.52
C ALA A 84 -12.24 0.91 -2.28
N PHE A 85 -11.30 -0.02 -2.08
CA PHE A 85 -11.59 -1.41 -1.71
C PHE A 85 -12.28 -1.50 -0.35
N ALA A 86 -11.78 -0.77 0.66
CA ALA A 86 -12.41 -0.72 1.97
C ALA A 86 -13.86 -0.22 1.91
N ARG A 87 -14.16 0.74 1.02
CA ARG A 87 -15.53 1.22 0.79
C ARG A 87 -16.41 0.15 0.15
N VAL A 88 -15.91 -0.64 -0.79
CA VAL A 88 -16.66 -1.79 -1.33
C VAL A 88 -17.01 -2.77 -0.21
N LEU A 89 -16.08 -3.06 0.70
CA LEU A 89 -16.32 -3.96 1.82
C LEU A 89 -17.33 -3.40 2.85
N SER A 90 -17.32 -2.10 3.11
CA SER A 90 -18.14 -1.48 4.15
C SER A 90 -19.49 -0.96 3.69
N GLU A 91 -19.55 -0.44 2.46
CA GLU A 91 -20.72 0.25 1.89
C GLU A 91 -21.35 -0.54 0.74
N GLY A 92 -20.72 -1.63 0.30
CA GLY A 92 -21.26 -2.54 -0.72
C GLY A 92 -20.90 -2.17 -2.16
N ASP A 93 -21.53 -2.92 -3.08
CA ASP A 93 -21.14 -3.00 -4.49
C ASP A 93 -21.31 -1.69 -5.29
N GLU A 94 -22.01 -0.71 -4.73
CA GLU A 94 -22.19 0.64 -5.31
C GLU A 94 -20.84 1.33 -5.59
N ASN A 95 -19.82 0.99 -4.81
CA ASN A 95 -18.46 1.52 -4.92
C ASN A 95 -17.54 0.73 -5.88
N LEU A 96 -18.01 -0.36 -6.49
CA LEU A 96 -17.19 -1.22 -7.36
C LEU A 96 -16.58 -0.47 -8.54
N THR A 97 -17.31 0.48 -9.12
CA THR A 97 -16.80 1.27 -10.26
C THR A 97 -15.63 2.17 -9.84
N THR A 98 -15.74 2.83 -8.69
CA THR A 98 -14.67 3.67 -8.13
C THR A 98 -13.46 2.82 -7.74
N TYR A 99 -13.69 1.65 -7.15
CA TYR A 99 -12.65 0.68 -6.86
C TYR A 99 -11.94 0.21 -8.13
N ALA A 100 -12.67 -0.19 -9.18
CA ALA A 100 -12.06 -0.64 -10.44
C ALA A 100 -11.18 0.44 -11.09
N GLN A 101 -11.61 1.71 -11.04
CA GLN A 101 -10.81 2.84 -11.52
C GLN A 101 -9.53 3.04 -10.69
N ALA A 102 -9.65 3.02 -9.36
CA ALA A 102 -8.50 3.14 -8.47
C ALA A 102 -7.52 1.97 -8.64
N LYS A 103 -8.04 0.75 -8.82
CA LYS A 103 -7.24 -0.46 -9.08
C LYS A 103 -6.41 -0.34 -10.35
N ASN A 104 -7.01 0.11 -11.45
CA ASN A 104 -6.30 0.31 -12.72
C ASN A 104 -5.18 1.36 -12.61
N GLN A 105 -5.39 2.44 -11.85
CA GLN A 105 -4.36 3.45 -11.62
C GLN A 105 -3.24 2.91 -10.71
N ALA A 106 -3.62 2.12 -9.70
CA ALA A 106 -2.70 1.48 -8.78
C ALA A 106 -1.86 0.37 -9.42
N GLU A 107 -2.35 -0.29 -10.47
CA GLU A 107 -1.60 -1.35 -11.19
C GLU A 107 -0.32 -0.81 -11.84
N GLN A 108 -0.41 0.34 -12.51
CA GLN A 108 0.77 1.04 -13.04
C GLN A 108 1.70 1.50 -11.91
N ALA A 109 1.13 1.96 -10.79
CA ALA A 109 1.91 2.37 -9.64
C ALA A 109 2.67 1.20 -9.00
N ALA A 110 2.01 0.05 -8.82
CA ALA A 110 2.58 -1.16 -8.25
C ALA A 110 3.78 -1.65 -9.07
N ALA A 111 3.63 -1.73 -10.40
CA ALA A 111 4.71 -2.14 -11.30
C ALA A 111 5.93 -1.19 -11.23
N LEU A 112 5.69 0.13 -11.15
CA LEU A 112 6.76 1.12 -11.02
C LEU A 112 7.47 1.03 -9.67
N VAL A 113 6.71 0.86 -8.58
CA VAL A 113 7.26 0.68 -7.22
C VAL A 113 8.08 -0.60 -7.15
N GLU A 114 7.58 -1.74 -7.65
CA GLU A 114 8.34 -3.00 -7.70
C GLU A 114 9.64 -2.83 -8.48
N THR A 115 9.59 -2.21 -9.67
CA THR A 115 10.77 -1.96 -10.50
C THR A 115 11.80 -1.10 -9.78
N GLN A 116 11.37 -0.02 -9.14
CA GLN A 116 12.28 0.89 -8.43
C GLN A 116 12.83 0.29 -7.14
N LEU A 117 12.03 -0.47 -6.39
CA LEU A 117 12.50 -1.21 -5.21
C LEU A 117 13.55 -2.25 -5.60
N ASN A 118 13.32 -3.01 -6.68
CA ASN A 118 14.28 -4.00 -7.17
C ASN A 118 15.59 -3.36 -7.63
N LYS A 119 15.55 -2.18 -8.25
CA LYS A 119 16.77 -1.40 -8.59
C LYS A 119 17.55 -1.00 -7.34
N LEU A 120 16.86 -0.45 -6.34
CA LEU A 120 17.47 -0.03 -5.08
C LEU A 120 18.04 -1.20 -4.25
N GLU A 121 17.49 -2.40 -4.41
CA GLU A 121 18.00 -3.62 -3.75
C GLU A 121 19.18 -4.25 -4.48
N ASN A 122 19.23 -4.14 -5.81
CA ASN A 122 20.33 -4.64 -6.63
C ASN A 122 21.50 -3.65 -6.81
N GLU A 123 21.32 -2.38 -6.46
CA GLU A 123 22.39 -1.37 -6.39
C GLU A 123 23.22 -1.44 -5.08
N LYS A 124 23.03 -2.49 -4.26
CA LYS A 124 23.87 -2.82 -3.10
C LYS A 124 24.96 -3.82 -3.44
#